data_AF-A0A9E1S6F3-F1
#
_entry.id   AF-A0A9E1S6F3-F1
#
_cell.length_a   1.000
_cell.length_b   1.000
_cell.length_c   1.000
_cell.angle_alpha   90.00
_cell.angle_beta   90.00
_cell.angle_gamma   90.00
#
_symmetry.space_group_name_H-M   'P 1'
#
loop_
_entity.id
_entity.type
_entity.pdbx_description
1 polymer ?
#
loop_
_entity_poly.entity_id
_entity_poly.type
_entity_poly.pdbx_seq_one_letter_code
_entity_poly.pdbx_strand_id
1 'polypeptide(L)'
;MTVTRFIAALGMSMLMLKPLHLQGADSTEHEVRLLIDAIAASRCNFNRNGRQHTADEAAAHLELKYARAGRHIDSADEFITQLASSSSFTGRPYLMSCEGDTLPAGEWMIDALEQIRAHTQSLDQSTVSG
;
A
#
# COMPACT_ATOMS: atom_id res chain seq x y z
N MET A 1 36.33 29.58 56.16
CA MET A 1 36.70 28.77 54.98
C MET A 1 35.96 27.45 55.07
N THR A 2 34.84 27.31 54.37
CA THR A 2 34.09 26.05 54.29
C THR A 2 33.43 26.01 52.93
N VAL A 3 33.91 25.11 52.07
CA VAL A 3 33.46 24.98 50.67
C VAL A 3 32.32 23.97 50.62
N THR A 4 31.12 24.43 50.30
CA THR A 4 29.94 23.60 50.06
C THR A 4 30.06 22.97 48.66
N ARG A 5 30.01 21.63 48.60
CA ARG A 5 30.13 20.85 47.35
C ARG A 5 28.76 20.81 46.65
N PHE A 6 28.68 21.35 45.44
CA PHE A 6 27.52 21.19 44.56
C PHE A 6 27.65 19.88 43.78
N ILE A 7 26.75 18.94 44.00
CA ILE A 7 26.54 17.79 43.11
C ILE A 7 25.49 18.24 42.09
N ALA A 8 25.94 18.71 40.93
CA ALA A 8 25.07 18.93 39.80
C ALA A 8 24.80 17.58 39.12
N ALA A 9 23.55 17.13 39.17
CA ALA A 9 23.10 15.94 38.47
C ALA A 9 23.22 16.15 36.95
N LEU A 10 24.01 15.32 36.28
CA LEU A 10 24.03 15.23 34.83
C LEU A 10 22.67 14.66 34.37
N GLY A 11 21.79 15.52 33.87
CA GLY A 11 20.65 15.11 33.06
C GLY A 11 21.17 14.65 31.70
N MET A 12 21.46 13.36 31.55
CA MET A 12 21.75 12.73 30.27
C MET A 12 20.46 12.71 29.45
N SER A 13 20.18 13.80 28.71
CA SER A 13 19.12 13.81 27.72
C SER A 13 19.52 12.88 26.57
N MET A 14 19.01 11.65 26.63
CA MET A 14 19.20 10.63 25.62
C MET A 14 18.51 11.09 24.34
N LEU A 15 19.30 11.65 23.42
CA LEU A 15 18.87 11.96 22.06
C LEU A 15 18.39 10.65 21.43
N MET A 16 17.07 10.44 21.39
CA MET A 16 16.44 9.32 20.71
C MET A 16 16.77 9.46 19.23
N LEU A 17 17.84 8.77 18.80
CA LEU A 17 18.18 8.60 17.41
C LEU A 17 17.02 7.81 16.79
N LYS A 18 16.07 8.52 16.17
CA LYS A 18 14.98 7.87 15.43
C LYS A 18 15.64 6.97 14.38
N PRO A 19 15.36 5.65 14.37
CA PRO A 19 15.89 4.78 13.34
C PRO A 19 15.45 5.33 11.99
N LEU A 20 16.42 5.52 11.09
CA LEU A 20 16.13 5.83 9.70
C LEU A 20 15.59 4.54 9.08
N HIS A 21 14.26 4.42 9.03
CA HIS A 21 13.61 3.28 8.38
C HIS A 21 13.89 3.35 6.88
N LEU A 22 14.86 2.57 6.38
CA LEU A 22 14.93 2.20 4.96
C LEU A 22 13.80 1.19 4.67
N GLN A 23 12.55 1.67 4.69
CA GLN A 23 11.35 0.85 4.51
C GLN A 23 10.65 1.11 3.16
N GLY A 24 11.31 1.72 2.17
CA GLY A 24 10.63 2.15 0.93
C GLY A 24 10.24 0.98 0.01
N ALA A 25 11.21 0.15 -0.38
CA ALA A 25 10.99 -0.86 -1.41
C ALA A 25 10.25 -2.12 -0.91
N ASP A 26 10.62 -2.61 0.28
CA ASP A 26 10.03 -3.82 0.86
C ASP A 26 8.56 -3.59 1.29
N SER A 27 8.23 -2.38 1.75
CA SER A 27 6.83 -2.01 2.02
C SER A 27 6.00 -1.85 0.74
N THR A 28 6.57 -1.27 -0.31
CA THR A 28 5.88 -1.08 -1.60
C THR A 28 5.50 -2.40 -2.23
N GLU A 29 6.45 -3.33 -2.35
CA GLU A 29 6.17 -4.65 -2.91
C GLU A 29 5.11 -5.40 -2.10
N HIS A 30 5.17 -5.29 -0.77
CA HIS A 30 4.18 -5.89 0.11
C HIS A 30 2.78 -5.31 -0.09
N GLU A 31 2.64 -3.99 -0.10
CA GLU A 31 1.35 -3.31 -0.32
C GLU A 31 0.75 -3.67 -1.70
N VAL A 32 1.57 -3.69 -2.76
CA VAL A 32 1.12 -4.06 -4.11
C VAL A 32 0.60 -5.51 -4.15
N ARG A 33 1.31 -6.44 -3.51
CA ARG A 33 0.84 -7.84 -3.42
C ARG A 33 -0.48 -7.95 -2.69
N LEU A 34 -0.61 -7.32 -1.53
CA LEU A 34 -1.87 -7.31 -0.77
C LEU A 34 -3.02 -6.72 -1.58
N LEU A 35 -2.75 -5.69 -2.37
CA LEU A 35 -3.76 -5.07 -3.22
C LEU A 35 -4.20 -6.00 -4.37
N ILE A 36 -3.26 -6.70 -5.01
CA ILE A 36 -3.56 -7.70 -6.05
C ILE A 36 -4.36 -8.87 -5.45
N ASP A 37 -3.98 -9.35 -4.26
CA ASP A 37 -4.70 -10.39 -3.53
C ASP A 37 -6.13 -9.94 -3.17
N ALA A 38 -6.30 -8.68 -2.76
CA ALA A 38 -7.62 -8.10 -2.50
C ALA A 38 -8.50 -8.10 -3.75
N ILE A 39 -7.93 -7.81 -4.92
CA ILE A 39 -8.66 -7.89 -6.21
C ILE A 39 -9.08 -9.34 -6.48
N ALA A 40 -8.18 -10.31 -6.35
CA ALA A 40 -8.49 -11.72 -6.55
C ALA A 40 -9.62 -12.19 -5.60
N ALA A 41 -9.58 -11.77 -4.34
CA ALA A 41 -10.56 -12.13 -3.32
C ALA A 41 -11.92 -11.40 -3.46
N SER A 42 -11.97 -10.30 -4.22
CA SER A 42 -13.13 -9.39 -4.27
C SER A 42 -14.41 -10.02 -4.82
N ARG A 43 -14.30 -11.10 -5.61
CA ARG A 43 -15.41 -11.68 -6.41
C ARG A 43 -16.08 -10.66 -7.35
N CYS A 44 -15.45 -9.51 -7.59
CA CYS A 44 -15.96 -8.49 -8.49
C CYS A 44 -15.65 -8.84 -9.96
N ASN A 45 -16.46 -8.31 -10.86
CA ASN A 45 -16.16 -8.35 -12.28
C ASN A 45 -15.26 -7.16 -12.66
N PHE A 46 -14.21 -7.43 -13.43
CA PHE A 46 -13.28 -6.42 -13.89
C PHE A 46 -13.49 -6.11 -15.37
N ASN A 47 -13.86 -4.88 -15.70
CA ASN A 47 -14.03 -4.47 -17.09
C ASN A 47 -12.76 -3.80 -17.61
N ARG A 48 -12.12 -4.43 -18.59
CA ARG A 48 -10.98 -3.90 -19.33
C ARG A 48 -11.40 -3.61 -20.77
N ASN A 49 -11.39 -2.34 -21.15
CA ASN A 49 -11.69 -1.89 -22.53
C ASN A 49 -13.07 -2.33 -23.06
N GLY A 50 -14.07 -2.47 -22.18
CA GLY A 50 -15.42 -2.94 -22.55
C GLY A 50 -15.60 -4.44 -22.46
N ARG A 51 -14.56 -5.22 -22.09
CA ARG A 51 -14.65 -6.67 -21.90
C ARG A 51 -14.60 -7.01 -20.41
N GLN A 52 -15.54 -7.83 -19.98
CA GLN A 52 -15.59 -8.34 -18.62
C GLN A 52 -14.57 -9.48 -18.43
N HIS A 53 -13.93 -9.45 -17.27
CA HIS A 53 -12.95 -10.41 -16.80
C HIS A 53 -13.30 -10.77 -15.34
N THR A 54 -12.93 -11.98 -14.94
CA THR A 54 -13.03 -12.42 -13.54
C THR A 54 -12.02 -11.68 -12.66
N ALA A 55 -12.24 -11.73 -11.34
CA ALA A 55 -11.30 -11.22 -10.34
C ALA A 55 -9.89 -11.84 -10.50
N ASP A 56 -9.80 -13.16 -10.71
CA ASP A 56 -8.54 -13.87 -10.90
C ASP A 56 -7.80 -13.42 -12.18
N GLU A 57 -8.54 -13.25 -13.29
CA GLU A 57 -7.97 -12.73 -14.54
C GLU A 57 -7.48 -11.28 -14.39
N ALA A 58 -8.17 -10.47 -13.58
CA ALA A 58 -7.76 -9.11 -13.28
C ALA A 58 -6.46 -9.09 -12.46
N ALA A 59 -6.39 -9.90 -11.39
CA ALA A 59 -5.20 -10.05 -10.58
C ALA A 59 -3.99 -10.49 -11.42
N ALA A 60 -4.12 -11.55 -12.21
CA ALA A 60 -3.05 -12.03 -13.08
C ALA A 60 -2.61 -10.97 -14.13
N HIS A 61 -3.55 -10.18 -14.65
CA HIS A 61 -3.22 -9.08 -15.56
C HIS A 61 -2.42 -7.97 -14.86
N LEU A 62 -2.77 -7.64 -13.62
CA LEU A 62 -2.10 -6.61 -12.84
C LEU A 62 -0.72 -7.05 -12.34
N GLU A 63 -0.57 -8.31 -11.92
CA GLU A 63 0.73 -8.93 -11.64
C GLU A 63 1.67 -8.83 -12.84
N LEU A 64 1.17 -9.15 -14.03
CA LEU A 64 1.94 -9.05 -15.27
C LEU A 64 2.38 -7.61 -15.55
N LYS A 65 1.51 -6.61 -15.29
CA LYS A 65 1.89 -5.19 -15.44
C LYS A 65 2.96 -4.80 -14.43
N TYR A 66 2.81 -5.20 -13.18
CA TYR A 66 3.78 -4.90 -12.12
C TYR A 66 5.16 -5.52 -12.42
N ALA A 67 5.19 -6.81 -12.77
CA ALA A 67 6.42 -7.51 -13.13
C ALA A 67 7.16 -6.86 -14.32
N ARG A 68 6.42 -6.28 -15.27
CA ARG A 68 6.98 -5.58 -16.44
C ARG A 68 7.48 -4.17 -16.14
N ALA A 69 6.99 -3.53 -15.08
CA ALA A 69 7.41 -2.19 -14.72
C ALA A 69 8.82 -2.16 -14.11
N GLY A 70 9.28 -3.26 -13.52
CA GLY A 70 10.61 -3.34 -12.90
C GLY A 70 10.75 -2.34 -11.76
N ARG A 71 11.86 -1.58 -11.74
CA ARG A 71 12.19 -0.62 -10.66
C ARG A 71 11.55 0.77 -10.81
N HIS A 72 10.49 0.91 -11.60
CA HIS A 72 9.90 2.23 -11.92
C HIS A 72 8.69 2.60 -11.05
N ILE A 73 8.41 1.82 -9.99
CA ILE A 73 7.27 2.03 -9.11
C ILE A 73 7.79 2.09 -7.68
N ASP A 74 7.67 3.25 -7.06
CA ASP A 74 8.23 3.54 -5.73
C ASP A 74 7.17 3.50 -4.62
N SER A 75 5.89 3.29 -4.96
CA SER A 75 4.79 3.12 -4.00
C SER A 75 3.59 2.35 -4.57
N ALA A 76 2.72 1.83 -3.71
CA ALA A 76 1.45 1.25 -4.14
C ALA A 76 0.51 2.28 -4.79
N ASP A 77 0.56 3.54 -4.36
CA ASP A 77 -0.17 4.64 -4.99
C ASP A 77 0.28 4.86 -6.45
N GLU A 78 1.58 4.77 -6.72
CA GLU A 78 2.14 4.80 -8.07
C GLU A 78 1.74 3.58 -8.89
N PHE A 79 1.72 2.39 -8.29
CA PHE A 79 1.20 1.19 -8.96
C PHE A 79 -0.26 1.42 -9.42
N ILE A 80 -1.11 1.95 -8.54
CA ILE A 80 -2.51 2.23 -8.87
C ILE A 80 -2.60 3.24 -10.02
N THR A 81 -1.98 4.40 -9.86
CA THR A 81 -2.13 5.52 -10.78
C THR A 81 -1.48 5.26 -12.14
N GLN A 82 -0.25 4.72 -12.16
CA GLN A 82 0.54 4.57 -13.39
C GLN A 82 0.30 3.24 -14.11
N LEU A 83 -0.07 2.17 -13.39
CA LEU A 83 -0.18 0.84 -13.96
C LEU A 83 -1.58 0.24 -13.85
N ALA A 84 -2.25 0.31 -12.71
CA ALA A 84 -3.42 -0.51 -12.47
C ALA A 84 -4.75 0.18 -12.80
N SER A 85 -4.80 1.51 -12.91
CA SER A 85 -6.05 2.26 -13.11
C SER A 85 -6.61 2.19 -14.55
N SER A 86 -5.73 2.00 -15.54
CA SER A 86 -6.10 2.14 -16.96
C SER A 86 -5.25 1.31 -17.92
N SER A 87 -5.79 1.14 -19.12
CA SER A 87 -5.12 0.47 -20.23
C SER A 87 -4.02 1.35 -20.80
N SER A 88 -2.76 0.89 -20.73
CA SER A 88 -1.64 1.59 -21.36
C SER A 88 -1.75 1.64 -22.89
N PHE A 89 -2.57 0.77 -23.51
CA PHE A 89 -2.77 0.75 -24.96
C PHE A 89 -3.87 1.71 -25.45
N THR A 90 -4.90 1.94 -24.63
CA THR A 90 -6.10 2.70 -25.05
C THR A 90 -6.36 3.94 -24.20
N GLY A 91 -5.67 4.10 -23.06
CA GLY A 91 -5.91 5.14 -22.06
C GLY A 91 -7.23 4.99 -21.28
N ARG A 92 -8.07 4.00 -21.59
CA ARG A 92 -9.39 3.86 -20.95
C ARG A 92 -9.24 3.35 -19.51
N PRO A 93 -9.99 3.94 -18.54
CA PRO A 93 -10.01 3.43 -17.18
C PRO A 93 -10.60 2.02 -17.15
N TYR A 94 -10.06 1.19 -16.27
CA TYR A 94 -10.70 -0.07 -15.92
C TYR A 94 -11.85 0.19 -14.95
N LEU A 95 -12.84 -0.69 -14.95
CA LEU A 95 -13.97 -0.62 -14.02
C LEU A 95 -14.03 -1.89 -13.18
N MET A 96 -14.45 -1.75 -11.93
CA MET A 96 -14.81 -2.87 -11.07
C MET A 96 -16.30 -2.83 -10.80
N SER A 97 -16.97 -3.96 -10.99
CA SER A 97 -18.39 -4.16 -10.73
C SER A 97 -18.56 -5.19 -9.62
N CYS A 98 -18.93 -4.73 -8.42
CA CYS A 98 -19.12 -5.53 -7.22
C CYS A 98 -20.59 -5.48 -6.83
N GLU A 99 -21.27 -6.63 -6.74
CA GLU A 99 -22.67 -6.74 -6.29
C GLU A 99 -23.69 -5.83 -7.03
N GLY A 100 -23.38 -5.41 -8.25
CA GLY A 100 -24.24 -4.54 -9.08
C GLY A 100 -23.77 -3.09 -9.14
N ASP A 101 -22.94 -2.65 -8.20
CA ASP A 101 -22.33 -1.32 -8.22
C ASP A 101 -21.05 -1.33 -9.05
N THR A 102 -20.89 -0.31 -9.90
CA THR A 102 -19.74 -0.19 -10.79
C THR A 102 -19.02 1.12 -10.57
N LEU A 103 -17.71 1.05 -10.36
CA LEU A 103 -16.85 2.20 -10.15
C LEU A 103 -15.53 2.04 -10.91
N PRO A 104 -14.75 3.12 -11.11
CA PRO A 104 -13.40 3.01 -11.63
C PRO A 104 -12.53 2.10 -10.75
N ALA A 105 -11.78 1.19 -11.37
CA ALA A 105 -10.92 0.25 -10.63
C ALA A 105 -9.86 0.99 -9.82
N GLY A 106 -9.38 2.15 -10.32
CA GLY A 106 -8.46 3.03 -9.59
C GLY A 106 -9.01 3.47 -8.24
N GLU A 107 -10.27 3.91 -8.20
CA GLU A 107 -10.95 4.34 -6.97
C GLU A 107 -11.13 3.16 -6.02
N TRP A 108 -11.61 2.02 -6.54
CA TRP A 108 -11.75 0.80 -5.74
C TRP A 108 -10.43 0.38 -5.08
N MET A 109 -9.31 0.46 -5.81
CA MET A 109 -7.99 0.11 -5.31
C MET A 109 -7.46 1.09 -4.26
N ILE A 110 -7.78 2.38 -4.36
CA ILE A 110 -7.41 3.37 -3.36
C ILE A 110 -8.11 3.04 -2.03
N ASP A 111 -9.42 2.79 -2.07
CA ASP A 111 -10.19 2.42 -0.89
C ASP A 111 -9.67 1.11 -0.26
N ALA A 112 -9.30 0.12 -1.09
CA ALA A 112 -8.70 -1.13 -0.61
C ALA A 112 -7.33 -0.91 0.04
N LEU A 113 -6.48 -0.06 -0.56
CA LEU A 113 -5.16 0.26 -0.03
C LEU A 113 -5.24 0.98 1.33
N GLU A 114 -6.18 1.92 1.48
CA GLU A 114 -6.44 2.58 2.77
C GLU A 114 -6.84 1.59 3.85
N GLN A 115 -7.72 0.63 3.53
CA GLN A 115 -8.13 -0.43 4.46
C GLN A 115 -6.96 -1.34 4.86
N ILE A 116 -6.10 -1.72 3.90
CA ILE A 116 -4.88 -2.50 4.14
C ILE A 116 -3.96 -1.78 5.13
N ARG A 117 -3.71 -0.49 4.92
CA ARG A 117 -2.86 0.34 5.78
C ARG A 117 -3.44 0.50 7.18
N ALA A 118 -4.74 0.78 7.28
CA ALA A 118 -5.44 0.89 8.57
C ALA A 118 -5.39 -0.42 9.36
N HIS A 119 -5.60 -1.56 8.70
CA HIS A 119 -5.52 -2.87 9.33
C HIS A 119 -4.11 -3.15 9.86
N THR A 120 -3.08 -2.91 9.05
CA THR A 120 -1.67 -3.09 9.44
C THR A 120 -1.33 -2.26 10.68
N GLN A 121 -1.75 -0.98 10.71
CA GLN A 121 -1.50 -0.11 11.86
C GLN A 121 -2.15 -0.62 13.16
N SER A 122 -3.35 -1.22 13.07
CA SER A 122 -4.05 -1.78 14.24
C SER A 122 -3.37 -3.03 14.80
N LEU A 123 -2.75 -3.85 13.94
CA LEU A 123 -1.99 -5.04 14.34
C LEU A 123 -0.71 -4.66 15.10
N ASP A 124 -0.02 -3.62 14.62
CA ASP A 124 1.20 -3.13 15.26
C ASP A 124 0.91 -2.57 16.67
N GLN A 125 -0.16 -1.80 16.84
CA GLN A 125 -0.55 -1.27 18.15
C GLN A 125 -0.95 -2.36 19.16
N SER A 126 -1.53 -3.45 18.68
CA SER A 126 -1.91 -4.60 19.50
C SER A 126 -0.69 -5.41 19.96
N THR A 127 0.37 -5.45 19.14
CA THR A 127 1.61 -6.17 19.44
C THR A 127 2.49 -5.45 20.48
N VAL A 128 2.37 -4.12 20.58
CA VAL A 128 3.15 -3.31 21.54
C VAL A 128 2.54 -3.31 22.95
N SER A 129 1.28 -3.72 23.11
CA SER A 129 0.55 -3.69 24.39
C SER A 129 0.48 -5.05 25.11
N GLY A 130 1.19 -6.07 24.61
CA GLY A 130 1.17 -7.46 25.11
C GLY A 130 2.45 -7.89 25.82
#